data_AF-A0A7R9Y1N0-F1
#
_entry.id   AF-A0A7R9Y1N0-F1
#
_cell.length_a   1.000
_cell.length_b   1.000
_cell.length_c   1.000
_cell.angle_alpha   90.00
_cell.angle_beta   90.00
_cell.angle_gamma   90.00
#
_symmetry.space_group_name_H-M   'P 1'
#
loop_
_entity.id
_entity.type
_entity.pdbx_description
1 polymer ?
#
loop_
_entity_poly.entity_id
_entity_poly.type
_entity_poly.pdbx_seq_one_letter_code
_entity_poly.pdbx_strand_id
1 'polypeptide(L)'
;KNAWRKGPVLEKIVFADLLWVDFGVGNRLSEFLEMYWKCLHNGSYIVIHSTVTNKVTREWLERVRKLNGGEGSVFPSFGKKGSSTEGQRVHHVSFWEPHKSYQNSFTVLQKRVEGLTPEPIYSEHA
;
A
#
# COMPACT_ATOMS: atom_id res chain seq x y z
N LYS A 1 10.02 19.66 -12.65
CA LYS A 1 8.81 19.92 -11.82
C LYS A 1 7.97 18.64 -11.83
N ASN A 2 7.86 17.94 -10.70
CA ASN A 2 7.36 16.56 -10.67
C ASN A 2 5.83 16.52 -10.69
N ALA A 3 5.25 15.94 -11.74
CA ALA A 3 3.81 15.95 -12.03
C ALA A 3 2.92 15.40 -10.90
N TRP A 4 3.44 14.48 -10.08
CA TRP A 4 2.69 13.86 -8.98
C TRP A 4 2.39 14.79 -7.80
N ARG A 5 3.13 15.90 -7.62
CA ARG A 5 2.93 16.81 -6.47
C ARG A 5 1.57 17.52 -6.47
N LYS A 6 0.86 17.53 -7.60
CA LYS A 6 -0.45 18.17 -7.69
C LYS A 6 -1.58 17.37 -7.05
N GLY A 7 -1.33 16.12 -6.66
CA GLY A 7 -2.38 15.22 -6.17
C GLY A 7 -3.51 15.04 -7.19
N PRO A 8 -4.50 14.18 -6.91
CA PRO A 8 -5.73 14.19 -7.67
C PRO A 8 -6.48 15.52 -7.45
N VAL A 9 -6.91 16.17 -8.54
CA VAL A 9 -7.83 17.31 -8.49
C VAL A 9 -9.20 16.77 -8.06
N LEU A 10 -9.67 17.21 -6.90
CA LEU A 10 -10.85 16.68 -6.19
C LEU A 10 -12.20 16.91 -6.90
N GLU A 11 -12.23 17.44 -8.13
CA GLU A 11 -13.49 17.73 -8.86
C GLU A 11 -14.25 16.45 -9.26
N LYS A 12 -13.56 15.30 -9.33
CA LYS A 12 -14.16 13.95 -9.35
C LYS A 12 -13.20 13.00 -8.63
N ILE A 13 -13.55 12.56 -7.42
CA ILE A 13 -12.81 11.49 -6.75
C ILE A 13 -13.10 10.20 -7.52
N VAL A 14 -12.16 9.80 -8.38
CA VAL A 14 -12.13 8.45 -8.94
C VAL A 14 -11.48 7.55 -7.90
N PHE A 15 -12.25 6.58 -7.40
CA PHE A 15 -11.70 5.54 -6.56
C PHE A 15 -11.06 4.46 -7.44
N ALA A 16 -9.89 3.98 -7.03
CA ALA A 16 -9.17 2.92 -7.74
C ALA A 16 -9.18 1.62 -6.93
N ASP A 17 -9.36 0.51 -7.64
CA ASP A 17 -9.25 -0.85 -7.07
C ASP A 17 -7.81 -1.37 -7.06
N LEU A 18 -6.96 -0.79 -7.92
CA LEU A 18 -5.56 -1.15 -8.05
C LEU A 18 -4.70 0.11 -8.21
N LEU A 19 -3.66 0.24 -7.38
CA LEU A 19 -2.63 1.25 -7.51
C LEU A 19 -1.29 0.60 -7.84
N TRP A 20 -0.80 0.81 -9.06
CA TRP A 20 0.53 0.36 -9.47
C TRP A 20 1.58 1.45 -9.22
N VAL A 21 2.59 1.13 -8.42
CA VAL A 21 3.66 2.03 -8.01
C VAL A 21 4.97 1.56 -8.63
N ASP A 22 5.37 2.26 -9.70
CA ASP A 22 6.64 2.04 -10.42
C ASP A 22 7.40 3.35 -10.58
N PHE A 23 8.10 3.76 -9.53
CA PHE A 23 9.06 4.86 -9.60
C PHE A 23 10.12 4.71 -8.50
N GLY A 24 11.41 4.84 -8.90
CA GLY A 24 12.59 4.46 -8.11
C GLY A 24 12.93 5.31 -6.87
N VAL A 25 11.96 6.01 -6.29
CA VAL A 25 12.17 6.98 -5.19
C VAL A 25 11.58 6.41 -3.89
N GLY A 26 12.25 5.39 -3.34
CA GLY A 26 11.81 4.69 -2.14
C GLY A 26 11.66 5.58 -0.89
N ASN A 27 12.40 6.69 -0.81
CA ASN A 27 12.36 7.62 0.33
C ASN A 27 11.06 8.46 0.39
N ARG A 28 10.26 8.50 -0.68
CA ARG A 28 8.98 9.24 -0.72
C ARG A 28 7.76 8.32 -0.85
N LEU A 29 7.97 7.01 -0.76
CA LEU A 29 6.92 6.01 -0.92
C LEU A 29 5.80 6.20 0.12
N SER A 30 6.13 6.49 1.38
CA SER A 30 5.11 6.77 2.41
C SER A 30 4.26 8.00 2.10
N GLU A 31 4.88 9.11 1.70
CA GLU A 31 4.16 10.36 1.33
C GLU A 31 3.22 10.10 0.15
N PHE A 32 3.72 9.39 -0.87
CA PHE A 32 2.95 9.06 -2.05
C PHE A 32 1.74 8.20 -1.69
N LEU A 33 1.96 7.11 -0.97
CA LEU A 33 0.88 6.20 -0.61
C LEU A 33 -0.16 6.87 0.28
N GLU A 34 0.25 7.72 1.22
CA GLU A 34 -0.68 8.48 2.06
C GLU A 34 -1.60 9.38 1.23
N MET A 35 -1.07 10.06 0.22
CA MET A 35 -1.85 10.94 -0.66
C MET A 35 -2.91 10.16 -1.46
N TYR A 36 -2.55 8.98 -1.97
CA TYR A 36 -3.44 8.18 -2.80
C TYR A 36 -4.32 7.20 -2.02
N TRP A 37 -4.01 6.91 -0.75
CA TRP A 37 -4.76 5.95 0.05
C TRP A 37 -6.24 6.30 0.21
N LYS A 38 -6.55 7.60 0.28
CA LYS A 38 -7.93 8.11 0.36
C LYS A 38 -8.72 7.88 -0.92
N CYS A 39 -8.04 7.66 -2.03
CA CYS A 39 -8.63 7.38 -3.34
C CYS A 39 -8.74 5.87 -3.62
N LEU A 40 -8.54 5.01 -2.62
CA LEU A 40 -8.67 3.56 -2.74
C LEU A 40 -9.91 3.07 -2.01
N HIS A 41 -10.65 2.13 -2.60
CA HIS A 41 -11.69 1.40 -1.90
C HIS A 41 -11.12 0.53 -0.77
N ASN A 42 -11.95 0.16 0.19
CA ASN A 42 -11.58 -0.86 1.15
C ASN A 42 -11.48 -2.21 0.43
N GLY A 43 -10.37 -2.92 0.59
CA GLY A 43 -10.09 -4.15 -0.15
C GLY A 43 -9.25 -3.96 -1.42
N SER A 44 -9.03 -2.72 -1.87
CA SER A 44 -8.17 -2.41 -3.03
C SER A 44 -6.73 -2.87 -2.82
N TYR A 45 -6.04 -3.05 -3.94
CA TYR A 45 -4.66 -3.51 -3.97
C TYR A 45 -3.69 -2.42 -4.37
N ILE A 46 -2.47 -2.50 -3.84
CA ILE A 46 -1.34 -1.64 -4.17
C ILE A 46 -0.19 -2.56 -4.57
N VAL A 47 0.34 -2.39 -5.78
CA VAL A 47 1.50 -3.13 -6.27
C VAL A 47 2.69 -2.19 -6.24
N ILE A 48 3.74 -2.57 -5.51
CA ILE A 48 4.93 -1.75 -5.34
C ILE A 48 6.11 -2.53 -5.88
N HIS A 49 6.77 -1.98 -6.89
CA HIS A 49 7.95 -2.58 -7.49
C HIS A 49 9.19 -2.52 -6.59
N SER A 50 10.14 -3.41 -6.84
CA SER A 50 11.48 -3.50 -6.26
C SER A 50 11.54 -3.56 -4.72
N THR A 51 10.49 -3.99 -4.04
CA THR A 51 10.35 -3.83 -2.59
C THR A 51 11.35 -4.65 -1.77
N VAL A 52 11.62 -5.91 -2.12
CA VAL A 52 12.52 -6.75 -1.29
C VAL A 52 14.00 -6.66 -1.70
N THR A 53 14.27 -6.15 -2.90
CA THR A 53 15.64 -6.10 -3.47
C THR A 53 16.25 -4.70 -3.47
N ASN A 54 15.45 -3.63 -3.43
CA ASN A 54 15.95 -2.29 -3.18
C ASN A 54 15.99 -2.00 -1.67
N LYS A 55 17.15 -1.56 -1.17
CA LYS A 55 17.40 -1.34 0.27
C LYS A 55 16.37 -0.40 0.91
N VAL A 56 16.08 0.74 0.28
CA VAL A 56 15.22 1.78 0.85
C VAL A 56 13.78 1.30 0.94
N THR A 57 13.26 0.67 -0.13
CA THR A 57 11.92 0.10 -0.13
C THR A 57 11.81 -1.14 0.75
N ARG A 58 12.90 -1.90 0.95
CA ARG A 58 12.93 -3.05 1.87
C ARG A 58 12.83 -2.61 3.31
N GLU A 59 13.63 -1.62 3.71
CA GLU A 59 13.55 -1.03 5.05
C GLU A 59 12.15 -0.47 5.32
N TRP A 60 11.51 0.13 4.31
CA TRP A 60 10.12 0.54 4.37
C TRP A 60 9.16 -0.65 4.56
N LEU A 61 9.31 -1.72 3.77
CA LEU A 61 8.47 -2.91 3.86
C LEU A 61 8.60 -3.61 5.23
N GLU A 62 9.80 -3.66 5.81
CA GLU A 62 9.98 -4.23 7.16
C GLU A 62 9.28 -3.40 8.24
N ARG A 63 9.19 -2.08 8.08
CA ARG A 63 8.35 -1.25 8.95
C ARG A 63 6.87 -1.60 8.78
N VAL A 64 6.40 -1.73 7.54
CA VAL A 64 5.03 -2.16 7.24
C VAL A 64 4.70 -3.48 7.96
N ARG A 65 5.57 -4.48 7.82
CA ARG A 65 5.41 -5.82 8.43
C ARG A 65 5.32 -5.78 9.95
N LYS A 66 6.23 -5.05 10.61
CA LYS A 66 6.25 -4.91 12.07
C LYS A 66 4.97 -4.25 12.59
N LEU A 67 4.50 -3.22 11.90
CA LEU A 67 3.36 -2.40 12.34
C LEU A 67 2.01 -3.08 12.07
N ASN A 68 1.96 -3.99 11.10
CA ASN A 68 0.75 -4.77 10.81
C ASN A 68 0.38 -5.77 11.93
N GLY A 69 1.31 -6.06 12.86
CA GLY A 69 1.10 -6.97 13.99
C GLY A 69 1.08 -6.31 15.38
N GLY A 70 1.04 -4.98 15.48
CA GLY A 70 1.07 -4.26 16.76
C GLY A 70 0.20 -3.00 16.80
N GLU A 71 0.25 -2.27 17.93
CA GLU A 71 -0.31 -0.92 18.05
C GLU A 71 0.61 0.08 17.35
N GLY A 72 0.40 0.27 16.06
CA GLY A 72 1.23 1.17 15.29
C GLY A 72 0.75 1.30 13.87
N SER A 73 1.32 2.28 13.18
CA SER A 73 0.85 2.69 11.88
C SER A 73 1.95 2.71 10.83
N VAL A 74 1.69 1.97 9.76
CA VAL A 74 2.55 1.84 8.57
C VAL A 74 2.89 3.18 7.90
N PHE A 75 1.98 4.15 8.02
CA PHE A 75 2.11 5.48 7.43
C PHE A 75 2.12 6.52 8.57
N PRO A 76 2.93 7.59 8.50
CA PRO A 76 3.10 8.54 9.60
C PRO A 76 1.80 9.13 10.17
N SER A 77 0.75 9.21 9.35
CA SER A 77 -0.57 9.74 9.71
C SER A 77 -1.62 8.70 10.10
N PHE A 78 -1.30 7.42 9.91
CA PHE A 78 -2.25 6.35 10.20
C PHE A 78 -2.23 6.01 11.71
N GLY A 79 -3.30 5.42 12.27
CA GLY A 79 -3.29 4.79 13.60
C GLY A 79 -3.02 5.66 14.84
N LYS A 80 -2.99 7.00 14.75
CA LYS A 80 -3.17 7.83 15.96
C LYS A 80 -4.60 7.61 16.48
N LYS A 81 -4.76 7.39 17.79
CA LYS A 81 -6.07 7.28 18.44
C LYS A 81 -6.91 8.53 18.11
N GLY A 82 -8.10 8.34 17.52
CA GLY A 82 -8.93 9.44 17.01
C GLY A 82 -8.59 9.95 15.60
N SER A 83 -7.64 9.33 14.88
CA SER A 83 -7.39 9.59 13.46
C SER A 83 -8.37 8.81 12.58
N SER A 84 -8.69 9.35 11.40
CA SER A 84 -9.49 8.71 10.31
C SER A 84 -8.96 7.36 9.79
N THR A 85 -7.95 6.82 10.45
CA THR A 85 -7.10 5.70 10.03
C THR A 85 -6.87 4.69 11.15
N GLU A 86 -7.54 4.88 12.29
CA GLU A 86 -7.65 3.87 13.35
C GLU A 86 -8.30 2.60 12.79
N GLY A 87 -7.81 1.42 13.21
CA GLY A 87 -8.31 0.12 12.72
C GLY A 87 -7.86 -0.27 11.30
N GLN A 88 -7.00 0.51 10.64
CA GLN A 88 -6.50 0.17 9.31
C GLN A 88 -5.28 -0.77 9.38
N ARG A 89 -5.24 -1.75 8.47
CA ARG A 89 -4.23 -2.81 8.34
C ARG A 89 -3.89 -3.04 6.87
N VAL A 90 -2.85 -3.83 6.62
CA VAL A 90 -2.52 -4.28 5.26
C VAL A 90 -2.26 -5.78 5.22
N HIS A 91 -2.91 -6.52 4.33
CA HIS A 91 -2.37 -7.83 3.96
C HIS A 91 -1.26 -7.62 2.95
N HIS A 92 -0.23 -8.46 2.97
CA HIS A 92 0.88 -8.30 2.04
C HIS A 92 1.43 -9.64 1.55
N VAL A 93 1.88 -9.65 0.30
CA VAL A 93 2.64 -10.76 -0.29
C VAL A 93 3.75 -10.17 -1.15
N SER A 94 4.95 -10.72 -1.01
CA SER A 94 6.12 -10.33 -1.81
C SER A 94 6.47 -11.41 -2.80
N PHE A 95 6.75 -11.01 -4.02
CA PHE A 95 7.26 -11.85 -5.09
C PHE A 95 8.70 -11.45 -5.38
N TRP A 96 9.55 -12.45 -5.62
CA TRP A 96 10.95 -12.26 -5.91
C TRP A 96 11.39 -13.23 -7.00
N GLU A 97 12.04 -12.67 -8.02
CA GLU A 97 12.53 -13.38 -9.19
C GLU A 97 14.07 -13.37 -9.16
N PRO A 98 14.71 -14.39 -8.58
CA PRO A 98 16.14 -14.34 -8.24
C PRO A 98 17.07 -14.24 -9.46
N HIS A 99 16.59 -14.57 -10.66
CA HIS A 99 17.39 -14.58 -11.88
C HIS A 99 17.42 -13.24 -12.63
N LYS A 100 16.63 -12.25 -12.21
CA LYS A 100 16.70 -10.89 -12.77
C LYS A 100 17.56 -9.98 -11.90
N SER A 101 18.35 -9.11 -12.53
CA SER A 101 19.23 -8.15 -11.82
C SER A 101 18.54 -6.83 -11.45
N TYR A 102 17.45 -6.46 -12.12
CA TYR A 102 16.72 -5.21 -11.91
C TYR A 102 15.21 -5.46 -11.87
N GLN A 103 14.49 -4.64 -11.09
CA GLN A 103 13.02 -4.74 -10.93
C GLN A 103 12.56 -6.19 -10.69
N ASN A 104 13.36 -6.95 -9.95
CA ASN A 104 13.23 -8.39 -9.78
C ASN A 104 12.38 -8.75 -8.56
N SER A 105 11.63 -7.79 -8.02
CA SER A 105 10.67 -8.04 -6.97
C SER A 105 9.52 -7.06 -7.02
N PHE A 106 8.40 -7.46 -6.42
CA PHE A 106 7.31 -6.55 -6.09
C PHE A 106 6.58 -7.04 -4.85
N THR A 107 5.87 -6.14 -4.18
CA THR A 107 4.95 -6.48 -3.10
C THR A 107 3.56 -6.01 -3.46
N VAL A 108 2.58 -6.88 -3.24
CA VAL A 108 1.17 -6.53 -3.25
C VAL A 108 0.77 -6.25 -1.81
N LEU A 109 0.14 -5.10 -1.58
CA LEU A 109 -0.57 -4.77 -0.35
C LEU A 109 -2.07 -4.74 -0.62
N GLN A 110 -2.88 -5.27 0.29
CA GLN A 110 -4.32 -5.08 0.28
C GLN A 110 -4.70 -4.09 1.38
N LYS A 111 -5.47 -3.06 1.06
CA LYS A 111 -6.05 -2.14 2.05
C LYS A 111 -7.11 -2.87 2.87
N ARG A 112 -6.86 -3.01 4.17
CA ARG A 112 -7.76 -3.69 5.11
C ARG A 112 -8.23 -2.69 6.16
N VAL A 113 -9.54 -2.60 6.37
CA VAL A 113 -10.17 -1.77 7.39
C VAL A 113 -11.14 -2.66 8.15
N GLU A 114 -10.92 -2.79 9.44
CA GLU A 114 -11.73 -3.66 10.31
C GLU A 114 -13.21 -3.31 10.19
N GLY A 115 -14.05 -4.34 9.98
CA GLY A 115 -15.49 -4.19 9.79
C GLY A 115 -15.95 -3.56 8.48
N LEU A 116 -15.05 -3.04 7.63
CA LEU A 116 -15.40 -2.37 6.37
C LEU A 116 -14.81 -3.01 5.12
N THR A 117 -13.76 -3.84 5.25
CA THR A 117 -13.27 -4.61 4.10
C THR A 117 -14.08 -5.88 3.93
N PRO A 118 -14.70 -6.12 2.76
CA PRO A 118 -15.44 -7.34 2.52
C PRO A 118 -14.51 -8.56 2.53
N GLU A 119 -15.04 -9.68 3.04
CA GLU A 119 -14.39 -10.98 2.91
C GLU A 119 -14.83 -11.68 1.62
N PRO A 120 -13.98 -12.52 1.01
CA PRO A 120 -14.39 -13.37 -0.09
C PRO A 120 -15.60 -14.21 0.30
N ILE A 121 -16.64 -14.20 -0.55
CA ILE A 121 -17.79 -15.07 -0.41
C ILE A 121 -17.39 -16.43 -0.98
N TYR A 122 -17.65 -17.50 -0.25
CA TYR A 122 -17.39 -18.86 -0.73
C TYR A 122 -18.23 -19.14 -1.98
N SER A 123 -17.59 -19.66 -3.02
CA SER A 123 -18.30 -20.25 -4.16
C SER A 123 -18.82 -21.61 -3.74
N GLU A 124 -20.14 -21.80 -3.74
CA GLU A 124 -20.76 -23.11 -3.43
C GLU A 124 -20.52 -24.13 -4.56
N HIS A 125 -20.16 -23.65 -5.75
CA HIS A 125 -19.87 -24.45 -6.94
C HIS A 125 -18.62 -23.89 -7.64
N ALA A 126 -17.77 -24.79 -8.17
CA ALA A 126 -16.52 -24.48 -8.87
C ALA A 126 -16.60 -24.88 -10.35
#